data_AF-A0A089I108-F1
#
_entry.id   AF-A0A089I108-F1
#
_cell.length_a   1.000
_cell.length_b   1.000
_cell.length_c   1.000
_cell.angle_alpha   90.00
_cell.angle_beta   90.00
_cell.angle_gamma   90.00
#
_symmetry.space_group_name_H-M   'P 1'
#
loop_
_entity.id
_entity.type
_entity.pdbx_description
1 polymer ?
#
loop_
_entity_poly.entity_id
_entity_poly.type
_entity_poly.pdbx_seq_one_letter_code
_entity_poly.pdbx_strand_id
1 'polypeptide(L)'
;MSRGRSENRDKAFRMWEKSGRTLPLVEIAKRLGIASSLVRKWKHEDAWEARPSRKRGGQPGNTNAVGNKGGAAPPGNSNAWKNGNYESMWMSQIAAEHKLQLMKMETDPREILLNEVRLLEFREYMLMKNMKDIEAGEDRLSIERKYQFYEEDDVEAGGAEMLRFVNDVPEFQPVKVVKKQIVEEKTKEPQKMERILQIHGALTAVQGRKLRCIALLDQFDRNELTTDELRLKVERMQLEVNKLRSEAW
;
A
#
# COMPACT_ATOMS: atom_id res chain seq x y z
N MET A 1 -48.33 -0.35 -8.04
CA MET A 1 -46.89 -0.66 -8.12
C MET A 1 -46.12 0.23 -7.16
N SER A 2 -45.36 -0.33 -6.22
CA SER A 2 -44.48 0.43 -5.33
C SER A 2 -43.35 1.08 -6.15
N ARG A 3 -43.16 2.39 -6.00
CA ARG A 3 -42.03 3.09 -6.64
C ARG A 3 -40.71 2.50 -6.14
N GLY A 4 -39.80 2.18 -7.06
CA GLY A 4 -38.46 1.70 -6.73
C GLY A 4 -37.70 2.67 -5.83
N ARG A 5 -36.77 2.15 -5.03
CA ARG A 5 -35.92 2.94 -4.13
C ARG A 5 -35.14 3.98 -4.94
N SER A 6 -35.21 5.25 -4.53
CA SER A 6 -34.49 6.33 -5.22
C SER A 6 -32.97 6.17 -5.06
N GLU A 7 -32.23 6.28 -6.16
CA GLU A 7 -30.76 6.22 -6.16
C GLU A 7 -30.13 7.32 -5.27
N ASN A 8 -30.80 8.47 -5.15
CA ASN A 8 -30.35 9.58 -4.34
C ASN A 8 -30.46 9.31 -2.83
N ARG A 9 -31.32 8.37 -2.40
CA ARG A 9 -31.45 7.96 -0.99
C ARG A 9 -30.19 7.28 -0.50
N ASP A 10 -29.61 6.40 -1.32
CA ASP A 10 -28.40 5.67 -0.96
C ASP A 10 -27.14 6.57 -1.09
N LYS A 11 -27.11 7.49 -2.07
CA LYS A 11 -26.06 8.51 -2.19
C LYS A 11 -26.04 9.44 -0.98
N ALA A 12 -27.21 9.86 -0.49
CA ALA A 12 -27.33 10.70 0.70
C ALA A 12 -26.78 10.00 1.95
N PHE A 13 -27.12 8.72 2.15
CA PHE A 13 -26.59 7.92 3.28
C PHE A 13 -25.07 7.77 3.21
N ARG A 14 -24.51 7.48 2.03
CA ARG A 14 -23.05 7.34 1.85
C ARG A 14 -22.30 8.62 2.16
N MET A 15 -22.83 9.79 1.80
CA MET A 15 -22.21 11.07 2.13
C MET A 15 -22.23 11.35 3.63
N TRP A 16 -23.34 11.05 4.29
CA TRP A 16 -23.45 11.15 5.74
C TRP A 16 -22.50 10.19 6.46
N GLU A 17 -22.42 8.92 6.03
CA GLU A 17 -21.50 7.93 6.60
C GLU A 17 -20.02 8.31 6.40
N LYS A 18 -19.63 8.74 5.19
CA LYS A 18 -18.24 9.17 4.89
C LYS A 18 -17.79 10.38 5.70
N SER A 19 -18.72 11.25 6.12
CA SER A 19 -18.43 12.39 6.99
C SER A 19 -18.22 12.01 8.46
N GLY A 20 -18.32 10.73 8.81
CA GLY A 20 -18.35 10.32 10.22
C GLY A 20 -19.65 10.74 10.91
N ARG A 21 -20.76 10.85 10.17
CA ARG A 21 -22.11 11.21 10.66
C ARG A 21 -22.29 12.66 11.13
N THR A 22 -21.31 13.53 10.91
CA THR A 22 -21.33 14.94 11.36
C THR A 22 -21.91 15.91 10.33
N LEU A 23 -22.04 15.50 9.06
CA LEU A 23 -22.44 16.42 8.00
C LEU A 23 -23.92 16.87 8.12
N PRO A 24 -24.21 18.17 8.01
CA PRO A 24 -25.58 18.68 8.05
C PRO A 24 -26.42 18.15 6.88
N LEU A 25 -27.65 17.70 7.17
CA LEU A 25 -28.57 17.16 6.15
C LEU A 25 -28.93 18.19 5.06
N VAL A 26 -28.88 19.48 5.41
CA VAL A 26 -29.12 20.59 4.48
C VAL A 26 -28.02 20.67 3.42
N GLU A 27 -26.78 20.37 3.77
CA GLU A 27 -25.67 20.35 2.81
C GLU A 27 -25.73 19.13 1.90
N ILE A 28 -26.12 17.97 2.43
CA ILE A 28 -26.36 16.75 1.64
C ILE A 28 -27.46 17.00 0.60
N ALA A 29 -28.54 17.66 1.03
CA ALA A 29 -29.65 18.04 0.18
C ALA A 29 -29.22 19.01 -0.95
N LYS A 30 -28.45 20.05 -0.61
CA LYS A 30 -27.86 20.99 -1.59
C LYS A 30 -26.98 20.28 -2.62
N ARG A 31 -26.10 19.37 -2.18
CA ARG A 31 -25.20 18.61 -3.08
C ARG A 31 -25.95 17.67 -4.03
N LEU A 32 -27.12 17.17 -3.61
CA LEU A 32 -27.96 16.28 -4.41
C LEU A 32 -29.04 17.02 -5.22
N GLY A 33 -29.18 18.33 -5.05
CA GLY A 33 -30.25 19.12 -5.69
C GLY A 33 -31.66 18.72 -5.22
N ILE A 34 -31.81 18.26 -3.98
CA ILE A 34 -33.07 17.74 -3.42
C ILE A 34 -33.51 18.57 -2.22
N ALA A 35 -34.80 18.55 -1.88
CA ALA A 35 -35.32 19.18 -0.67
C ALA A 35 -34.75 18.52 0.62
N SER A 36 -34.33 19.35 1.57
CA SER A 36 -33.78 18.89 2.86
C SER A 36 -34.77 18.08 3.71
N SER A 37 -36.07 18.33 3.54
CA SER A 37 -37.16 17.56 4.15
C SER A 37 -37.14 16.09 3.72
N LEU A 38 -36.76 15.80 2.47
CA LEU A 38 -36.71 14.45 1.94
C LEU A 38 -35.52 13.66 2.52
N VAL A 39 -34.36 14.30 2.67
CA VAL A 39 -33.18 13.69 3.32
C VAL A 39 -33.46 13.40 4.80
N ARG A 40 -34.16 14.30 5.49
CA ARG A 40 -34.60 14.08 6.89
C ARG A 40 -35.56 12.90 7.01
N LYS A 41 -36.53 12.79 6.08
CA LYS A 41 -37.46 11.65 6.01
C LYS A 41 -36.71 10.32 5.81
N TRP A 42 -35.76 10.28 4.87
CA TRP A 42 -34.95 9.08 4.66
C TRP A 42 -34.07 8.71 5.85
N LYS A 43 -33.46 9.69 6.52
CA LYS A 43 -32.68 9.46 7.73
C LYS A 43 -33.49 8.72 8.79
N HIS A 44 -34.75 9.09 8.94
CA HIS A 44 -35.69 8.45 9.86
C HIS A 44 -36.15 7.07 9.35
N GLU A 45 -36.68 6.97 8.13
CA GLU A 45 -37.21 5.72 7.57
C GLU A 45 -36.16 4.60 7.46
N ASP A 46 -34.91 4.93 7.17
CA ASP A 46 -33.81 3.95 7.08
C ASP A 46 -33.05 3.77 8.39
N ALA A 47 -33.48 4.44 9.48
CA ALA A 47 -32.85 4.42 10.79
C ALA A 47 -31.32 4.60 10.73
N TRP A 48 -30.85 5.66 10.06
CA TRP A 48 -29.42 5.84 9.75
C TRP A 48 -28.52 5.82 10.99
N GLU A 49 -28.99 6.34 12.13
CA GLU A 49 -28.25 6.35 13.40
C GLU A 49 -27.97 4.95 13.96
N ALA A 50 -28.95 4.05 13.82
CA ALA A 50 -28.89 2.68 14.34
C ALA A 50 -28.09 1.73 13.43
N ARG A 51 -27.73 2.14 12.21
CA ARG A 51 -26.92 1.31 11.31
C ARG A 51 -25.50 1.19 11.83
N PRO A 52 -24.88 0.00 11.85
CA PRO A 52 -23.47 -0.14 12.20
C PRO A 52 -22.60 0.59 11.16
N SER A 53 -21.61 1.36 11.63
CA SER A 53 -20.60 1.97 10.75
C SER A 53 -19.81 0.87 10.07
N ARG A 54 -19.64 0.92 8.74
CA ARG A 54 -18.75 0.00 8.05
C ARG A 54 -17.31 0.26 8.48
N LYS A 55 -16.78 -0.54 9.42
CA LYS A 55 -15.34 -0.62 9.69
C LYS A 55 -14.63 -1.03 8.39
N ARG A 56 -13.41 -0.52 8.19
CA ARG A 56 -12.51 -1.04 7.13
C ARG A 56 -12.24 -2.52 7.45
N GLY A 57 -12.81 -3.39 6.63
CA GLY A 57 -12.80 -4.85 6.78
C GLY A 57 -13.70 -5.48 5.72
N GLY A 58 -13.70 -6.81 5.64
CA GLY A 58 -14.56 -7.55 4.73
C GLY A 58 -16.04 -7.16 4.88
N GLN A 59 -16.84 -7.40 3.83
CA GLN A 59 -18.26 -7.04 3.84
C GLN A 59 -18.96 -7.57 5.11
N PRO A 60 -19.89 -6.80 5.71
CA PRO A 60 -20.68 -7.29 6.85
C PRO A 60 -21.37 -8.61 6.47
N GLY A 61 -21.17 -9.67 7.26
CA GLY A 61 -21.66 -11.02 6.95
C GLY A 61 -20.69 -11.90 6.13
N ASN A 62 -19.48 -11.41 5.83
CA ASN A 62 -18.46 -12.21 5.17
C ASN A 62 -17.91 -13.29 6.12
N THR A 63 -18.40 -14.52 5.98
CA THR A 63 -17.92 -15.70 6.70
C THR A 63 -16.66 -16.32 6.08
N ASN A 64 -16.19 -15.84 4.92
CA ASN A 64 -15.06 -16.44 4.18
C ASN A 64 -13.72 -16.44 4.96
N ALA A 65 -13.62 -15.68 6.04
CA ALA A 65 -12.43 -15.62 6.89
C ALA A 65 -12.63 -16.24 8.29
N VAL A 66 -13.85 -16.65 8.65
CA VAL A 66 -14.12 -17.31 9.94
C VAL A 66 -13.55 -18.73 9.87
N GLY A 67 -12.61 -19.07 10.75
CA GLY A 67 -11.95 -20.38 10.79
C GLY A 67 -10.66 -20.49 9.95
N ASN A 68 -10.35 -19.51 9.10
CA ASN A 68 -9.02 -19.43 8.49
C ASN A 68 -8.02 -18.96 9.56
N LYS A 69 -7.14 -19.87 10.01
CA LYS A 69 -5.91 -19.52 10.72
C LYS A 69 -5.08 -18.71 9.73
N GLY A 70 -5.30 -17.39 9.65
CA GLY A 70 -4.60 -16.51 8.72
C GLY A 70 -3.11 -16.81 8.78
N GLY A 71 -2.60 -17.46 7.73
CA GLY A 71 -1.20 -17.82 7.62
C GLY A 71 -0.52 -16.82 6.72
N ALA A 72 0.47 -16.11 7.24
CA ALA A 72 1.42 -15.45 6.35
C ALA A 72 2.02 -16.51 5.43
N ALA A 73 2.25 -16.16 4.17
CA ALA A 73 2.98 -17.07 3.30
C ALA A 73 4.33 -17.42 3.93
N PRO A 74 4.85 -18.64 3.71
CA PRO A 74 6.14 -19.03 4.25
C PRO A 74 7.22 -17.96 3.98
N PRO A 75 8.11 -17.68 4.96
CA PRO A 75 9.21 -16.74 4.75
C PRO A 75 10.00 -17.12 3.49
N GLY A 76 10.23 -16.15 2.60
CA GLY A 76 10.94 -16.38 1.34
C GLY A 76 10.07 -16.82 0.15
N ASN A 77 8.74 -16.90 0.30
CA ASN A 77 7.80 -17.10 -0.81
C ASN A 77 7.99 -16.04 -1.93
N SER A 78 8.21 -16.49 -3.17
CA SER A 78 8.38 -15.67 -4.38
C SER A 78 7.21 -15.77 -5.38
N ASN A 79 6.08 -16.40 -5.01
CA ASN A 79 4.92 -16.61 -5.91
C ASN A 79 4.27 -15.31 -6.41
N ALA A 80 4.51 -14.18 -5.74
CA ALA A 80 4.04 -12.85 -6.16
C ALA A 80 5.14 -12.00 -6.82
N TRP A 81 6.29 -12.61 -7.14
CA TRP A 81 7.39 -11.91 -7.78
C TRP A 81 7.00 -11.52 -9.20
N LYS A 82 7.11 -10.22 -9.50
CA LYS A 82 6.84 -9.69 -10.83
C LYS A 82 8.14 -9.25 -11.46
N ASN A 83 8.70 -8.14 -10.99
CA ASN A 83 9.85 -7.48 -11.62
C ASN A 83 10.91 -7.09 -10.58
N GLY A 84 10.92 -7.72 -9.41
CA GLY A 84 11.88 -7.39 -8.33
C GLY A 84 11.62 -6.06 -7.62
N ASN A 85 10.64 -5.24 -8.04
CA ASN A 85 10.45 -3.90 -7.47
C ASN A 85 10.12 -3.87 -5.97
N TYR A 86 9.58 -4.95 -5.42
CA TYR A 86 9.22 -5.03 -4.00
C TYR A 86 9.81 -6.29 -3.36
N GLU A 87 10.84 -6.86 -3.98
CA GLU A 87 11.45 -8.10 -3.51
C GLU A 87 12.24 -7.83 -2.24
N SER A 88 11.71 -8.23 -1.08
CA SER A 88 12.40 -8.17 0.22
C SER A 88 13.67 -9.05 0.26
N MET A 89 13.81 -9.99 -0.69
CA MET A 89 15.02 -10.82 -0.83
C MET A 89 16.29 -10.02 -1.15
N TRP A 90 16.19 -8.74 -1.50
CA TRP A 90 17.37 -7.88 -1.61
C TRP A 90 18.22 -7.91 -0.32
N MET A 91 17.59 -8.04 0.85
CA MET A 91 18.27 -8.21 2.13
C MET A 91 18.96 -9.57 2.31
N SER A 92 18.59 -10.61 1.55
CA SER A 92 19.28 -11.92 1.56
C SER A 92 20.44 -11.99 0.57
N GLN A 93 20.35 -11.28 -0.56
CA GLN A 93 21.31 -11.33 -1.67
C GLN A 93 22.46 -10.33 -1.54
N ILE A 94 22.29 -9.27 -0.76
CA ILE A 94 23.39 -8.35 -0.43
C ILE A 94 24.40 -9.06 0.48
N ALA A 95 25.69 -8.96 0.16
CA ALA A 95 26.78 -9.45 1.01
C ALA A 95 26.66 -8.84 2.42
N ALA A 96 26.94 -9.62 3.47
CA ALA A 96 26.75 -9.20 4.87
C ALA A 96 27.40 -7.83 5.19
N GLU A 97 28.51 -7.49 4.54
CA GLU A 97 29.19 -6.19 4.65
C GLU A 97 28.35 -5.00 4.19
N HIS A 98 27.72 -5.09 3.02
CA HIS A 98 26.83 -4.03 2.52
C HIS A 98 25.57 -3.92 3.39
N LYS A 99 25.09 -5.01 4.00
CA LYS A 99 24.01 -4.94 5.00
C LYS A 99 24.43 -4.13 6.21
N LEU A 100 25.68 -4.31 6.66
CA LEU A 100 26.21 -3.62 7.84
C LEU A 100 26.36 -2.11 7.58
N GLN A 101 26.70 -1.72 6.35
CA GLN A 101 26.73 -0.31 5.94
C GLN A 101 25.33 0.29 5.85
N LEU A 102 24.36 -0.45 5.29
CA LEU A 102 22.96 -0.01 5.17
C LEU A 102 22.18 0.01 6.50
N MET A 103 22.59 -0.80 7.49
CA MET A 103 21.97 -0.86 8.81
C MET A 103 22.47 0.21 9.77
N LYS A 104 23.54 0.94 9.44
CA LYS A 104 23.89 2.14 10.20
C LYS A 104 22.77 3.16 9.96
N MET A 105 21.96 3.39 10.99
CA MET A 105 21.03 4.52 11.00
C MET A 105 21.86 5.79 11.05
N GLU A 106 22.23 6.28 9.87
CA GLU A 106 22.82 7.60 9.73
C GLU A 106 21.71 8.64 9.88
N THR A 107 21.95 9.62 10.75
CA THR A 107 21.03 10.73 11.03
C THR A 107 21.22 11.91 10.09
N ASP A 108 22.34 11.98 9.37
CA ASP A 108 22.62 13.07 8.43
C ASP A 108 21.78 12.92 7.15
N PRO A 109 20.91 13.89 6.81
CA PRO A 109 20.13 13.87 5.57
C PRO A 109 20.96 13.67 4.30
N ARG A 110 22.20 14.19 4.25
CA ARG A 110 23.06 14.07 3.08
C ARG A 110 23.53 12.63 2.87
N GLU A 111 24.02 11.99 3.93
CA GLU A 111 24.45 10.59 3.86
C GLU A 111 23.28 9.63 3.61
N ILE A 112 22.09 9.92 4.16
CA ILE A 112 20.86 9.17 3.86
C ILE A 112 20.57 9.19 2.35
N LEU A 113 20.68 10.34 1.70
CA LEU A 113 20.47 10.46 0.26
C LEU A 113 21.54 9.71 -0.55
N LEU A 114 22.81 9.75 -0.12
CA LEU A 114 23.88 9.00 -0.77
C LEU A 114 23.65 7.48 -0.66
N ASN A 115 23.23 7.00 0.50
CA ASN A 115 22.88 5.59 0.68
C ASN A 115 21.67 5.16 -0.17
N GLU A 116 20.66 6.02 -0.28
CA GLU A 116 19.52 5.78 -1.16
C GLU A 116 19.99 5.70 -2.63
N VAL A 117 20.91 6.56 -3.07
CA VAL A 117 21.50 6.48 -4.42
C VAL A 117 22.23 5.15 -4.63
N ARG A 118 23.05 4.71 -3.67
CA ARG A 118 23.76 3.41 -3.72
C ARG A 118 22.78 2.24 -3.82
N LEU A 119 21.67 2.28 -3.07
CA LEU A 119 20.60 1.28 -3.14
C LEU A 119 19.93 1.25 -4.51
N LEU A 120 19.63 2.42 -5.06
CA LEU A 120 19.00 2.54 -6.38
C LEU A 120 19.93 2.02 -7.48
N GLU A 121 21.24 2.26 -7.39
CA GLU A 121 22.24 1.72 -8.33
C GLU A 121 22.31 0.19 -8.33
N PHE A 122 22.35 -0.40 -7.13
CA PHE A 122 22.31 -1.86 -7.01
C PHE A 122 21.03 -2.43 -7.61
N ARG A 123 19.90 -1.74 -7.40
CA ARG A 123 18.61 -2.15 -7.96
C ARG A 123 18.56 -2.01 -9.48
N GLU A 124 19.15 -0.97 -10.06
CA GLU A 124 19.34 -0.85 -11.51
C GLU A 124 20.13 -2.05 -12.04
N TYR A 125 21.25 -2.40 -11.39
CA TYR A 125 22.05 -3.57 -11.74
C TYR A 125 21.24 -4.86 -11.72
N MET A 126 20.47 -5.12 -10.66
CA MET A 126 19.66 -6.33 -10.54
C MET A 126 18.54 -6.39 -11.58
N LEU A 127 17.88 -5.27 -11.89
CA LEU A 127 16.87 -5.20 -12.94
C LEU A 127 17.47 -5.51 -14.31
N MET A 128 18.65 -4.95 -14.61
CA MET A 128 19.37 -5.25 -15.86
C MET A 128 19.83 -6.70 -15.93
N LYS A 129 20.30 -7.27 -14.81
CA LYS A 129 20.65 -8.69 -14.72
C LYS A 129 19.43 -9.57 -15.02
N ASN A 130 18.31 -9.32 -14.35
CA ASN A 130 17.07 -10.06 -14.58
C ASN A 130 16.61 -9.95 -16.05
N MET A 131 16.76 -8.78 -16.67
CA MET A 131 16.45 -8.61 -18.09
C MET A 131 17.31 -9.52 -18.97
N LYS A 132 18.62 -9.58 -18.70
CA LYS A 132 19.56 -10.45 -19.39
C LYS A 132 19.22 -11.94 -19.20
N ASP A 133 18.87 -12.34 -17.98
CA ASP A 133 18.48 -13.72 -17.67
C ASP A 133 17.21 -14.12 -18.46
N ILE A 134 16.23 -13.22 -18.57
CA ILE A 134 15.01 -13.42 -19.36
C ILE A 134 15.29 -13.51 -20.87
N GLU A 135 16.19 -12.66 -21.38
CA GLU A 135 16.66 -12.72 -22.77
C GLU A 135 17.34 -14.07 -23.07
N ALA A 136 18.17 -14.57 -22.15
CA ALA A 136 18.79 -15.89 -22.20
C ALA A 136 17.79 -17.06 -22.08
N GLY A 137 16.53 -16.77 -21.72
CA GLY A 137 15.49 -17.78 -21.53
C GLY A 137 15.45 -18.38 -20.12
N GLU A 138 16.26 -17.88 -19.20
CA GLU A 138 16.26 -18.22 -17.78
C GLU A 138 15.24 -17.34 -17.03
N ASP A 139 13.96 -17.46 -17.39
CA ASP A 139 12.87 -16.77 -16.69
C ASP A 139 12.20 -17.67 -15.64
N ARG A 140 11.64 -17.04 -14.61
CA ARG A 140 10.85 -17.75 -13.59
C ARG A 140 9.49 -18.12 -14.19
N LEU A 141 9.10 -19.38 -14.03
CA LEU A 141 7.77 -19.86 -14.43
C LEU A 141 6.67 -19.14 -13.65
N SER A 142 5.62 -18.68 -14.34
CA SER A 142 4.44 -18.12 -13.71
C SER A 142 3.48 -19.25 -13.35
N ILE A 143 3.28 -19.48 -12.05
CA ILE A 143 2.39 -20.52 -11.55
C ILE A 143 1.03 -19.89 -11.21
N GLU A 144 0.02 -20.14 -12.04
CA GLU A 144 -1.37 -19.77 -11.73
C GLU A 144 -2.07 -20.96 -11.07
N ARG A 145 -2.49 -20.78 -9.81
CA ARG A 145 -3.27 -21.78 -9.06
C ARG A 145 -4.72 -21.35 -8.97
N LYS A 146 -5.63 -22.19 -9.45
CA LYS A 146 -7.06 -22.08 -9.14
C LYS A 146 -7.39 -22.92 -7.93
N TYR A 147 -8.06 -22.29 -6.98
CA TYR A 147 -8.56 -22.95 -5.78
C TYR A 147 -10.05 -23.20 -5.95
N GLN A 148 -10.50 -24.42 -5.65
CA GLN A 148 -11.90 -24.65 -5.30
C GLN A 148 -12.00 -24.78 -3.79
N PHE A 149 -13.13 -24.30 -3.29
CA PHE A 149 -13.49 -24.33 -1.90
C PHE A 149 -14.61 -25.35 -1.75
N TYR A 150 -14.46 -26.29 -0.84
CA TYR A 150 -15.51 -27.21 -0.45
C TYR A 150 -15.77 -27.11 1.03
N GLU A 151 -17.03 -27.30 1.38
CA GLU A 151 -17.49 -27.42 2.75
C GLU A 151 -17.41 -28.89 3.15
N GLU A 152 -16.66 -29.18 4.20
CA GLU A 152 -16.61 -30.49 4.84
C GLU A 152 -17.04 -30.34 6.30
N ASP A 153 -17.65 -31.37 6.87
CA ASP A 153 -18.05 -31.35 8.27
C ASP A 153 -16.80 -31.30 9.16
N ASP A 154 -16.81 -30.44 10.17
CA ASP A 154 -15.69 -30.26 11.07
C ASP A 154 -15.58 -31.44 12.04
N VAL A 155 -14.80 -32.45 11.66
CA VAL A 155 -14.56 -33.64 12.48
C VAL A 155 -13.81 -33.30 13.78
N GLU A 156 -13.04 -32.20 13.81
CA GLU A 156 -12.29 -31.74 14.99
C GLU A 156 -13.15 -30.93 15.97
N ALA A 157 -14.29 -30.37 15.53
CA ALA A 157 -15.22 -29.66 16.40
C ALA A 157 -16.07 -30.58 17.30
N GLY A 158 -15.81 -31.89 17.30
CA GLY A 158 -16.38 -32.82 18.27
C GLY A 158 -17.92 -32.86 18.32
N GLY A 159 -18.58 -32.71 17.16
CA GLY A 159 -20.04 -32.69 17.08
C GLY A 159 -20.69 -31.37 17.52
N ALA A 160 -19.95 -30.26 17.51
CA ALA A 160 -20.54 -28.94 17.70
C ALA A 160 -21.56 -28.65 16.59
N GLU A 161 -22.83 -28.58 16.95
CA GLU A 161 -23.91 -28.17 16.07
C GLU A 161 -24.19 -26.68 16.23
N MET A 162 -24.27 -25.97 15.11
CA MET A 162 -24.71 -24.57 15.10
C MET A 162 -26.24 -24.52 15.08
N LEU A 163 -26.79 -23.78 16.04
CA LEU A 163 -28.23 -23.57 16.14
C LEU A 163 -28.67 -22.49 15.15
N ARG A 164 -29.49 -22.89 14.18
CA ARG A 164 -30.13 -21.99 13.21
C ARG A 164 -31.64 -22.00 13.42
N PHE A 165 -32.27 -20.85 13.21
CA PHE A 165 -33.72 -20.75 13.19
C PHE A 165 -34.19 -20.68 11.74
N VAL A 166 -34.96 -21.68 11.31
CA VAL A 166 -35.66 -21.69 10.03
C VAL A 166 -37.15 -21.68 10.36
N ASN A 167 -37.87 -20.63 9.92
CA ASN A 167 -39.30 -20.45 10.22
C ASN A 167 -39.63 -20.54 11.72
N ASP A 168 -38.83 -19.88 12.57
CA ASP A 168 -38.95 -19.88 14.04
C ASP A 168 -38.82 -21.25 14.73
N VAL A 169 -38.36 -22.27 14.01
CA VAL A 169 -38.01 -23.58 14.58
C VAL A 169 -36.49 -23.67 14.75
N PRO A 170 -35.98 -23.99 15.96
CA PRO A 170 -34.56 -24.22 16.16
C PRO A 170 -34.16 -25.56 15.54
N GLU A 171 -33.30 -25.50 14.53
CA GLU A 171 -32.66 -26.66 13.90
C GLU A 171 -31.16 -26.63 14.16
N PHE A 172 -30.60 -27.77 14.52
CA PHE A 172 -29.18 -27.97 14.73
C PHE A 172 -28.55 -28.52 13.45
N GLN A 173 -27.47 -27.89 12.97
CA GLN A 173 -26.71 -28.36 11.81
C GLN A 173 -25.22 -28.47 12.14
N PRO A 174 -24.51 -29.49 11.61
CA PRO A 174 -23.08 -29.64 11.85
C PRO A 174 -22.31 -28.41 11.36
N VAL A 175 -21.33 -27.98 12.14
CA VAL A 175 -20.43 -26.90 11.75
C VAL A 175 -19.60 -27.37 10.54
N LYS A 176 -19.77 -26.66 9.42
CA LYS A 176 -19.01 -26.91 8.19
C LYS A 176 -17.78 -26.03 8.13
N VAL A 177 -16.63 -26.61 7.81
CA VAL A 177 -15.38 -25.90 7.54
C VAL A 177 -15.12 -25.86 6.04
N VAL A 178 -14.78 -24.66 5.55
CA VAL A 178 -14.38 -24.47 4.16
C VAL A 178 -12.91 -24.80 4.00
N LYS A 179 -12.60 -25.92 3.34
CA LYS A 179 -11.22 -26.27 2.95
C LYS A 179 -10.95 -25.81 1.52
N LYS A 180 -9.70 -25.38 1.27
CA LYS A 180 -9.21 -25.00 -0.05
C LYS A 180 -8.38 -26.14 -0.64
N GLN A 181 -8.69 -26.54 -1.87
CA GLN A 181 -7.87 -27.46 -2.65
C GLN A 181 -7.48 -26.81 -3.97
N ILE A 182 -6.24 -27.04 -4.39
CA ILE A 182 -5.76 -26.63 -5.70
C ILE A 182 -6.39 -27.59 -6.71
N VAL A 183 -7.24 -27.06 -7.58
CA VAL A 183 -7.99 -27.87 -8.57
C VAL A 183 -7.37 -27.79 -9.94
N GLU A 184 -6.75 -26.65 -10.27
CA GLU A 184 -5.93 -26.53 -11.46
C GLU A 184 -4.67 -25.76 -11.10
N GLU A 185 -3.51 -26.36 -11.37
CA GLU A 185 -2.24 -25.66 -11.42
C GLU A 185 -1.87 -25.54 -12.89
N LYS A 186 -1.91 -24.31 -13.41
CA LYS A 186 -1.47 -24.00 -14.77
C LYS A 186 -0.14 -23.28 -14.67
N THR A 187 0.92 -23.97 -15.05
CA THR A 187 2.22 -23.35 -15.27
C THR A 187 2.18 -22.65 -16.63
N LYS A 188 2.18 -21.31 -16.63
CA LYS A 188 2.29 -20.52 -17.85
C LYS A 188 3.72 -20.03 -17.99
N GLU A 189 4.27 -20.19 -19.18
CA GLU A 189 5.46 -19.44 -19.58
C GLU A 189 5.03 -17.99 -19.80
N PRO A 190 5.50 -17.03 -19.00
CA PRO A 190 5.20 -15.63 -19.25
C PRO A 190 5.81 -15.21 -20.59
N GLN A 191 5.12 -14.32 -21.32
CA GLN A 191 5.67 -13.81 -22.57
C GLN A 191 6.93 -12.97 -22.28
N LYS A 192 8.07 -13.35 -22.87
CA LYS A 192 9.36 -12.65 -22.71
C LYS A 192 9.22 -11.14 -22.90
N MET A 193 8.50 -10.71 -23.93
CA MET A 193 8.30 -9.29 -24.23
C MET A 193 7.56 -8.55 -23.11
N GLU A 194 6.48 -9.12 -22.58
CA GLU A 194 5.72 -8.50 -21.48
C GLU A 194 6.60 -8.34 -20.24
N ARG A 195 7.40 -9.36 -19.93
CA ARG A 195 8.33 -9.37 -18.81
C ARG A 195 9.40 -8.29 -18.93
N ILE A 196 9.99 -8.16 -20.12
CA ILE A 196 10.98 -7.13 -20.43
C ILE A 196 10.37 -5.73 -20.29
N LEU A 197 9.16 -5.51 -20.82
CA LEU A 197 8.45 -4.23 -20.66
C LEU A 197 8.20 -3.87 -19.19
N GLN A 198 7.84 -4.85 -18.34
CA GLN A 198 7.66 -4.62 -16.92
C GLN A 198 8.97 -4.28 -16.19
N ILE A 199 10.10 -4.81 -16.65
CA ILE A 199 11.43 -4.45 -16.12
C ILE A 199 11.83 -3.05 -16.60
N HIS A 200 11.59 -2.69 -17.86
CA HIS A 200 11.84 -1.34 -18.35
C HIS A 200 11.06 -0.29 -17.56
N GLY A 201 9.75 -0.51 -17.33
CA GLY A 201 8.95 0.40 -16.50
C GLY A 201 9.47 0.51 -15.06
N ALA A 202 9.98 -0.59 -14.50
CA ALA A 202 10.65 -0.58 -13.19
C ALA A 202 11.93 0.25 -13.21
N LEU A 203 12.76 0.08 -14.25
CA LEU A 203 14.02 0.79 -14.43
C LEU A 203 13.79 2.30 -14.53
N THR A 204 12.81 2.74 -15.32
CA THR A 204 12.43 4.16 -15.42
C THR A 204 12.00 4.73 -14.07
N ALA A 205 11.27 3.96 -13.26
CA ALA A 205 10.85 4.41 -11.92
C ALA A 205 12.04 4.56 -10.96
N VAL A 206 13.00 3.64 -11.01
CA VAL A 206 14.23 3.67 -10.21
C VAL A 206 15.11 4.86 -10.64
N GLN A 207 15.34 5.02 -11.94
CA GLN A 207 16.10 6.15 -12.50
C GLN A 207 15.46 7.49 -12.13
N GLY A 208 14.13 7.61 -12.23
CA GLY A 208 13.41 8.80 -11.82
C GLY A 208 13.57 9.11 -10.33
N ARG A 209 13.66 8.09 -9.47
CA ARG A 209 13.94 8.27 -8.03
C ARG A 209 15.40 8.66 -7.78
N LYS A 210 16.34 8.08 -8.52
CA LYS A 210 17.77 8.41 -8.45
C LYS A 210 18.01 9.88 -8.82
N LEU A 211 17.40 10.35 -9.91
CA LEU A 211 17.45 11.74 -10.33
C LEU A 211 16.91 12.70 -9.26
N ARG A 212 15.83 12.34 -8.55
CA ARG A 212 15.31 13.15 -7.43
C ARG A 212 16.30 13.22 -6.26
N CYS A 213 16.97 12.12 -5.93
CA CYS A 213 17.98 12.11 -4.86
C CYS A 213 19.18 12.98 -5.25
N ILE A 214 19.64 12.88 -6.50
CA ILE A 214 20.73 13.72 -7.03
C ILE A 214 20.35 15.20 -7.02
N ALA A 215 19.13 15.55 -7.43
CA ALA A 215 18.65 16.94 -7.40
C ALA A 215 18.59 17.51 -5.98
N LEU A 216 18.24 16.69 -4.98
CA LEU A 216 18.28 17.09 -3.56
C LEU A 216 19.72 17.29 -3.07
N LEU A 217 20.65 16.39 -3.43
CA LEU A 217 22.08 16.55 -3.09
C LEU A 217 22.66 17.85 -3.67
N ASP A 218 22.37 18.13 -4.94
CA ASP A 218 22.75 19.39 -5.62
C ASP A 218 22.12 20.62 -4.94
N GLN A 219 20.93 20.50 -4.35
CA GLN A 219 20.34 21.56 -3.53
C GLN A 219 21.09 21.76 -2.20
N PHE A 220 21.55 20.68 -1.54
CA PHE A 220 22.40 20.79 -0.35
C PHE A 220 23.70 21.53 -0.67
N ASP A 221 24.38 21.13 -1.75
CA ASP A 221 25.66 21.74 -2.15
C ASP A 221 25.49 23.25 -2.47
N ARG A 222 24.38 23.64 -3.12
CA ARG A 222 24.04 25.07 -3.35
C ARG A 222 23.79 25.85 -2.05
N ASN A 223 23.11 25.24 -1.09
CA ASN A 223 22.83 25.89 0.20
C ASN A 223 24.11 26.08 1.01
N GLU A 224 25.00 25.08 1.03
CA GLU A 224 26.32 25.15 1.67
C GLU A 224 27.16 26.29 1.09
N LEU A 225 27.23 26.38 -0.25
CA LEU A 225 27.93 27.47 -0.93
C LEU A 225 27.35 28.84 -0.55
N THR A 226 26.02 28.95 -0.48
CA THR A 226 25.36 30.20 -0.08
C THR A 226 25.67 30.59 1.37
N THR A 227 25.74 29.62 2.28
CA THR A 227 26.09 29.88 3.68
C THR A 227 27.54 30.31 3.84
N ASP A 228 28.46 29.73 3.09
CA ASP A 228 29.88 30.11 3.12
C ASP A 228 30.10 31.51 2.54
N GLU A 229 29.40 31.86 1.46
CA GLU A 229 29.42 33.22 0.91
C GLU A 229 28.92 34.26 1.92
N LEU A 230 27.83 33.97 2.64
CA LEU A 230 27.31 34.85 3.68
C LEU A 230 28.31 35.00 4.84
N ARG A 231 28.95 33.91 5.25
CA ARG A 231 29.98 33.92 6.30
C ARG A 231 31.17 34.79 5.90
N LEU A 232 31.69 34.64 4.69
CA LEU A 232 32.79 35.46 4.17
C LEU A 232 32.42 36.94 4.07
N LYS A 233 31.17 37.26 3.69
CA LYS A 233 30.67 38.66 3.70
C LYS A 233 30.65 39.24 5.11
N VAL A 234 30.19 38.48 6.10
CA VAL A 234 30.19 38.91 7.51
C VAL A 234 31.62 39.13 8.01
N GLU A 235 32.53 38.19 7.77
CA GLU A 235 33.94 38.32 8.14
C GLU A 235 34.60 39.55 7.50
N ARG A 236 34.33 39.79 6.21
CA ARG A 236 34.81 41.00 5.52
C ARG A 236 34.29 42.27 6.17
N MET A 237 32.99 42.37 6.47
CA MET A 237 32.42 43.54 7.14
C MET A 237 33.02 43.75 8.53
N GLN A 238 33.26 42.67 9.28
CA GLN A 238 33.90 42.76 10.60
C GLN A 238 35.33 43.28 10.51
N LEU A 239 36.11 42.81 9.53
CA LEU A 239 37.46 43.32 9.28
C LEU A 239 37.45 44.81 8.90
N GLU A 240 36.49 45.24 8.09
CA GLU A 240 36.32 46.65 7.73
C GLU A 240 35.96 47.53 8.94
N VAL A 241 35.03 47.07 9.79
CA VAL A 241 34.70 47.73 11.06
C VAL A 241 35.92 47.80 11.99
N ASN A 242 36.70 46.73 12.10
CA ASN A 242 37.90 46.70 12.93
C ASN A 242 38.97 47.66 12.41
N LYS A 243 39.14 47.75 11.09
CA LYS A 243 40.06 48.69 10.45
C LYS A 243 39.66 50.14 10.75
N LEU A 244 38.39 50.48 10.55
CA LEU A 244 37.87 51.82 10.87
C LEU A 244 38.02 52.16 12.35
N ARG A 245 37.84 51.18 13.25
CA ARG A 245 38.08 51.37 14.70
C ARG A 245 39.54 51.62 15.03
N SER A 246 40.47 50.95 14.35
CA SER A 246 41.91 51.17 14.55
C SER A 246 42.42 52.49 13.98
N GLU A 247 41.78 53.01 12.93
CA GLU A 247 42.12 54.31 12.33
C GLU A 247 41.50 55.51 13.09
N ALA A 248 40.50 55.25 13.95
CA ALA A 248 39.81 56.27 14.74
C ALA A 248 40.47 56.57 16.11
N TRP A 249 41.62 55.95 16.40
CA TRP A 249 42.46 56.18 17.58
C TRP A 249 43.84 56.67 17.15
#